data_AF-A0A0C4DPF6-F1
#
_entry.id   AF-A0A0C4DPF6-F1
#
_cell.length_a   1.000
_cell.length_b   1.000
_cell.length_c   1.000
_cell.angle_alpha   90.00
_cell.angle_beta   90.00
_cell.angle_gamma   90.00
#
_symmetry.space_group_name_H-M   'P 1'
#
loop_
_entity.id
_entity.type
_entity.pdbx_description
1 polymer ?
#
loop_
_entity_poly.entity_id
_entity_poly.type
_entity_poly.pdbx_seq_one_letter_code
_entity_poly.pdbx_strand_id
1 'polypeptide(L)'
;MCRHEAAEALGALGNTSSLSVLRRFRDRPGEQVVVTETCEIAIDRINWENSEERQKEKLKQSDFASVDPAPPMAQQAEENVQKLGETLMDTSKPLFQRYRAMFALRDLASPPDLPTAVPAVQALARGLEDESALFRHEIAFVFGQLSHPASIPALTAALSNVEEASMVRHEAAEALGGLGEEEGVEATLRMFLNDKEQVVRESCIVALDMAEYEKSGQTEYALIPEVTA
;
A
#
# COMPACT_ATOMS: atom_id res chain seq x y z
N MET A 1 2.28 -9.78 -9.91
CA MET A 1 3.27 -8.75 -9.59
C MET A 1 3.50 -7.80 -10.76
N CYS A 2 4.55 -7.93 -11.59
CA CYS A 2 4.99 -6.84 -12.48
C CYS A 2 3.95 -6.18 -13.41
N ARG A 3 2.85 -6.88 -13.76
CA ARG A 3 1.81 -6.33 -14.66
C ARG A 3 0.84 -5.36 -13.98
N HIS A 4 0.53 -5.54 -12.70
CA HIS A 4 -0.29 -4.53 -11.98
C HIS A 4 0.55 -3.28 -11.73
N GLU A 5 1.79 -3.46 -11.26
CA GLU A 5 2.77 -2.37 -11.11
C GLU A 5 2.90 -1.53 -12.39
N ALA A 6 2.97 -2.18 -13.56
CA ALA A 6 3.02 -1.47 -14.83
C ALA A 6 1.74 -0.66 -15.11
N ALA A 7 0.56 -1.19 -14.78
CA ALA A 7 -0.70 -0.48 -14.95
C ALA A 7 -0.81 0.72 -13.99
N GLU A 8 -0.37 0.55 -12.74
CA GLU A 8 -0.31 1.60 -11.75
C GLU A 8 0.64 2.73 -12.17
N ALA A 9 1.86 2.37 -12.62
CA ALA A 9 2.83 3.33 -13.12
C ALA A 9 2.29 4.14 -14.32
N LEU A 10 1.51 3.51 -15.21
CA LEU A 10 0.81 4.24 -16.28
C LEU A 10 -0.22 5.23 -15.75
N GLY A 11 -0.95 4.86 -14.69
CA GLY A 11 -1.83 5.75 -13.95
C GLY A 11 -1.07 6.93 -13.33
N ALA A 12 0.09 6.67 -12.74
CA ALA A 12 0.98 7.65 -12.14
C ALA A 12 1.53 8.69 -13.11
N LEU A 13 1.81 8.27 -14.35
CA LEU A 13 2.21 9.20 -15.40
C LEU A 13 1.07 10.15 -15.84
N GLY A 14 -0.20 9.83 -15.56
CA GLY A 14 -1.34 10.71 -15.84
C GLY A 14 -1.65 10.95 -17.32
N ASN A 15 -0.96 10.28 -18.25
CA ASN A 15 -1.06 10.55 -19.68
C ASN A 15 -2.28 9.86 -20.32
N THR A 16 -3.16 10.63 -20.95
CA THR A 16 -4.39 10.13 -21.59
C THR A 16 -4.14 9.15 -22.75
N SER A 17 -2.95 9.15 -23.36
CA SER A 17 -2.59 8.15 -24.38
C SER A 17 -2.53 6.71 -23.83
N SER A 18 -2.25 6.56 -22.53
CA SER A 18 -2.23 5.27 -21.82
C SER A 18 -3.63 4.65 -21.66
N LEU A 19 -4.71 5.43 -21.76
CA LEU A 19 -6.09 4.95 -21.58
C LEU A 19 -6.44 3.81 -22.55
N SER A 20 -5.89 3.83 -23.77
CA SER A 20 -6.15 2.79 -24.77
C SER A 20 -5.64 1.41 -24.34
N VAL A 21 -4.41 1.35 -23.81
CA VAL A 21 -3.82 0.10 -23.34
C VAL A 21 -4.45 -0.36 -22.01
N LEU A 22 -4.72 0.56 -21.09
CA LEU A 22 -5.36 0.23 -19.81
C LEU A 22 -6.75 -0.37 -20.03
N ARG A 23 -7.59 0.25 -20.87
CA ARG A 23 -8.92 -0.31 -21.21
C ARG A 23 -8.82 -1.68 -21.88
N ARG A 24 -7.84 -1.87 -22.76
CA ARG A 24 -7.60 -3.17 -23.40
C ARG A 24 -7.32 -4.28 -22.39
N PHE A 25 -6.59 -4.00 -21.31
CA PHE A 25 -6.28 -5.00 -20.29
C PHE A 25 -7.40 -5.16 -19.26
N ARG A 26 -8.08 -4.07 -18.87
CA ARG A 26 -9.30 -4.13 -18.06
C ARG A 26 -10.38 -5.01 -18.69
N ASP A 27 -10.66 -4.82 -19.98
CA ASP A 27 -11.77 -5.47 -20.67
C ASP A 27 -11.37 -6.83 -21.30
N ARG A 28 -10.14 -7.32 -21.05
CA ARG A 28 -9.63 -8.55 -21.67
C ARG A 28 -10.27 -9.79 -21.02
N PRO A 29 -10.93 -10.67 -21.80
CA PRO A 29 -11.46 -11.92 -21.27
C PRO A 29 -10.36 -12.81 -20.69
N GLY A 30 -10.60 -13.34 -19.47
CA GLY A 30 -9.67 -14.22 -18.77
C GLY A 30 -8.44 -13.52 -18.18
N GLU A 31 -8.44 -12.19 -18.11
CA GLU A 31 -7.37 -11.44 -17.44
C GLU A 31 -7.40 -11.66 -15.93
N GLN A 32 -6.23 -11.55 -15.29
CA GLN A 32 -6.12 -11.64 -13.84
C GLN A 32 -6.84 -10.46 -13.17
N VAL A 33 -7.66 -10.74 -12.15
CA VAL A 33 -8.45 -9.73 -11.43
C VAL A 33 -7.60 -8.58 -10.91
N VAL A 34 -6.42 -8.87 -10.34
CA VAL A 34 -5.47 -7.84 -9.89
C VAL A 34 -5.08 -6.86 -11.01
N VAL A 35 -4.91 -7.35 -12.25
CA VAL A 35 -4.57 -6.50 -13.40
C VAL A 35 -5.78 -5.69 -13.86
N THR A 36 -6.98 -6.27 -13.86
CA THR A 36 -8.20 -5.55 -14.25
C THR A 36 -8.51 -4.44 -13.27
N GLU A 37 -8.50 -4.73 -11.97
CA GLU A 37 -8.72 -3.76 -10.89
C GLU A 37 -7.67 -2.63 -10.92
N THR A 38 -6.40 -2.95 -11.16
CA THR A 38 -5.35 -1.91 -11.25
C THR A 38 -5.54 -1.03 -12.49
N CYS A 39 -5.96 -1.61 -13.62
CA CYS A 39 -6.30 -0.82 -14.80
C CYS A 39 -7.50 0.09 -14.54
N GLU A 40 -8.51 -0.36 -13.77
CA GLU A 40 -9.66 0.47 -13.38
C GLU A 40 -9.22 1.68 -12.57
N ILE A 41 -8.45 1.47 -11.50
CA ILE A 41 -7.90 2.56 -10.68
C ILE A 41 -7.06 3.52 -11.53
N ALA A 42 -6.15 2.99 -12.36
CA ALA A 42 -5.28 3.81 -13.20
C ALA A 42 -6.07 4.65 -14.22
N ILE A 43 -7.13 4.09 -14.81
CA ILE A 43 -8.04 4.82 -15.71
C ILE A 43 -8.76 5.93 -14.95
N ASP A 44 -9.33 5.63 -13.78
CA ASP A 44 -10.06 6.59 -12.97
C ASP A 44 -9.16 7.72 -12.49
N ARG A 45 -7.92 7.40 -12.09
CA ARG A 45 -6.89 8.38 -11.75
C ARG A 45 -6.57 9.30 -12.92
N ILE A 46 -6.27 8.75 -14.10
CA ILE A 46 -5.97 9.56 -15.30
C ILE A 46 -7.15 10.46 -15.64
N ASN A 47 -8.38 9.93 -15.60
CA ASN A 47 -9.57 10.71 -15.89
C ASN A 47 -9.74 11.85 -14.87
N TRP A 48 -9.62 11.55 -13.57
CA TRP A 48 -9.72 12.54 -12.49
C TRP A 48 -8.66 13.64 -12.63
N GLU A 49 -7.39 13.29 -12.86
CA GLU A 49 -6.31 14.28 -13.01
C GLU A 49 -6.57 15.26 -14.18
N ASN A 50 -7.24 14.78 -15.23
CA ASN A 50 -7.58 15.55 -16.42
C ASN A 50 -9.00 16.15 -16.38
N SER A 51 -9.70 16.11 -15.24
CA SER A 51 -11.08 16.56 -15.12
C SER A 51 -11.23 17.95 -14.49
N GLU A 52 -12.42 18.54 -14.61
CA GLU A 52 -12.73 19.80 -13.93
C GLU A 52 -12.86 19.62 -12.40
N GLU A 53 -13.27 18.43 -11.96
CA GLU A 53 -13.43 18.09 -10.54
C GLU A 53 -12.10 18.25 -9.81
N ARG A 54 -10.98 17.76 -10.37
CA ARG A 54 -9.66 17.96 -9.78
C ARG A 54 -9.34 19.42 -9.54
N GLN A 55 -9.73 20.32 -10.45
CA GLN A 55 -9.45 21.76 -10.32
C GLN A 55 -10.25 22.41 -9.17
N LYS A 56 -11.38 21.80 -8.79
CA LYS A 56 -12.29 22.29 -7.76
C LYS A 56 -12.00 21.67 -6.39
N GLU A 57 -11.47 20.45 -6.35
CA GLU A 57 -11.20 19.72 -5.12
C GLU A 57 -10.03 20.33 -4.33
N LYS A 58 -10.26 20.51 -3.02
CA LYS A 58 -9.21 20.81 -2.05
C LYS A 58 -8.78 19.51 -1.40
N LEU A 59 -7.54 19.10 -1.62
CA LEU A 59 -6.97 17.90 -1.04
C LEU A 59 -6.10 18.25 0.16
N LYS A 60 -6.03 17.33 1.13
CA LYS A 60 -5.02 17.41 2.18
C LYS A 60 -3.65 17.19 1.55
N GLN A 61 -2.66 17.99 1.97
CA GLN A 61 -1.28 17.72 1.64
C GLN A 61 -0.81 16.55 2.49
N SER A 62 -0.30 15.51 1.83
CA SER A 62 0.24 14.32 2.49
C SER A 62 1.66 14.58 2.99
N ASP A 63 2.02 13.95 4.12
CA ASP A 63 3.39 13.89 4.62
C ASP A 63 4.26 12.92 3.80
N PHE A 64 3.62 12.08 2.98
CA PHE A 64 4.26 11.07 2.15
C PHE A 64 4.55 11.63 0.74
N ALA A 65 5.75 11.38 0.24
CA ALA A 65 6.17 11.83 -1.10
C ALA A 65 5.79 10.85 -2.23
N SER A 66 4.94 9.86 -1.93
CA SER A 66 4.51 8.85 -2.90
C SER A 66 3.54 9.41 -3.95
N VAL A 67 3.49 8.72 -5.09
CA VAL A 67 2.61 9.07 -6.21
C VAL A 67 1.44 8.07 -6.21
N ASP A 68 0.51 8.27 -5.29
CA ASP A 68 -0.53 7.29 -4.93
C ASP A 68 -1.49 6.92 -6.09
N PRO A 69 -1.99 5.68 -6.16
CA PRO A 69 -2.97 5.23 -7.16
C PRO A 69 -4.28 6.02 -7.17
N ALA A 70 -4.62 6.68 -6.06
CA ALA A 70 -5.71 7.63 -5.98
C ALA A 70 -5.35 8.80 -5.04
N PRO A 71 -5.83 10.02 -5.30
CA PRO A 71 -5.69 11.11 -4.33
C PRO A 71 -6.50 10.82 -3.05
N PRO A 72 -6.18 11.42 -1.90
CA PRO A 72 -7.05 11.31 -0.73
C PRO A 72 -8.44 11.88 -1.03
N MET A 73 -9.44 11.52 -0.22
CA MET A 73 -10.76 12.16 -0.25
C MET A 73 -10.62 13.69 -0.12
N ALA A 74 -11.50 14.41 -0.82
CA ALA A 74 -11.50 15.87 -0.77
C ALA A 74 -11.83 16.35 0.64
N GLN A 75 -11.09 17.34 1.14
CA GLN A 75 -11.29 17.87 2.49
C GLN A 75 -12.70 18.43 2.65
N GLN A 76 -13.49 17.78 3.51
CA GLN A 76 -14.83 18.20 3.89
C GLN A 76 -14.92 18.37 5.40
N ALA A 77 -15.74 19.31 5.86
CA ALA A 77 -15.86 19.66 7.28
C ALA A 77 -16.35 18.51 8.17
N GLU A 78 -17.01 17.50 7.59
CA GLU A 78 -17.58 16.38 8.33
C GLU A 78 -16.84 15.05 8.15
N GLU A 79 -15.72 15.04 7.42
CA GLU A 79 -14.97 13.81 7.17
C GLU A 79 -14.13 13.45 8.39
N ASN A 80 -14.26 12.21 8.85
CA ASN A 80 -13.56 11.69 10.03
C ASN A 80 -13.20 10.22 9.83
N VAL A 81 -12.37 9.69 10.73
CA VAL A 81 -11.89 8.30 10.68
C VAL A 81 -13.02 7.29 10.53
N GLN A 82 -14.15 7.51 11.20
CA GLN A 82 -15.29 6.58 11.12
C GLN A 82 -15.90 6.55 9.71
N LYS A 83 -16.29 7.71 9.16
CA LYS A 83 -16.90 7.79 7.82
C LYS A 83 -15.96 7.32 6.71
N LEU A 84 -14.67 7.64 6.85
CA LEU A 84 -13.65 7.16 5.93
C LEU A 84 -13.52 5.63 6.02
N GLY A 85 -13.52 5.09 7.23
CA GLY A 85 -13.51 3.65 7.45
C GLY A 85 -14.77 2.94 6.93
N GLU A 86 -15.94 3.57 6.98
CA GLU A 86 -17.17 3.06 6.36
C GLU A 86 -17.03 3.06 4.83
N THR A 87 -16.50 4.13 4.24
CA THR A 87 -16.25 4.23 2.79
C THR A 87 -15.21 3.21 2.31
N LEU A 88 -14.15 3.00 3.09
CA LEU A 88 -13.09 2.03 2.83
C LEU A 88 -13.68 0.61 2.66
N MET A 89 -14.63 0.24 3.52
CA MET A 89 -15.23 -1.10 3.57
C MET A 89 -16.50 -1.26 2.73
N ASP A 90 -16.98 -0.19 2.07
CA ASP A 90 -18.19 -0.25 1.24
C ASP A 90 -17.86 -0.81 -0.15
N THR A 91 -17.97 -2.13 -0.30
CA THR A 91 -17.72 -2.86 -1.56
C THR A 91 -18.73 -2.53 -2.67
N SER A 92 -19.79 -1.76 -2.38
CA SER A 92 -20.69 -1.22 -3.42
C SER A 92 -20.12 0.02 -4.12
N LYS A 93 -19.07 0.65 -3.55
CA LYS A 93 -18.40 1.81 -4.14
C LYS A 93 -17.32 1.40 -5.13
N PRO A 94 -17.04 2.23 -6.16
CA PRO A 94 -15.90 2.03 -7.04
C PRO A 94 -14.58 1.95 -6.26
N LEU A 95 -13.67 1.09 -6.71
CA LEU A 95 -12.38 0.86 -6.06
C LEU A 95 -11.59 2.16 -5.89
N PHE A 96 -11.64 3.05 -6.89
CA PHE A 96 -11.04 4.37 -6.81
C PHE A 96 -11.50 5.14 -5.57
N GLN A 97 -12.82 5.23 -5.29
CA GLN A 97 -13.33 5.93 -4.10
C GLN A 97 -12.86 5.30 -2.79
N ARG A 98 -12.77 3.97 -2.75
CA ARG A 98 -12.28 3.24 -1.57
C ARG A 98 -10.79 3.51 -1.33
N TYR A 99 -9.99 3.58 -2.39
CA TYR A 99 -8.59 4.01 -2.33
C TYR A 99 -8.44 5.47 -1.87
N ARG A 100 -9.33 6.36 -2.33
CA ARG A 100 -9.33 7.75 -1.82
C ARG A 100 -9.55 7.81 -0.31
N ALA A 101 -10.45 6.97 0.22
CA ALA A 101 -10.68 6.87 1.65
C ALA A 101 -9.47 6.27 2.39
N MET A 102 -8.80 5.28 1.78
CA MET A 102 -7.55 4.68 2.27
C MET A 102 -6.46 5.74 2.47
N PHE A 103 -6.18 6.55 1.44
CA PHE A 103 -5.14 7.58 1.55
C PHE A 103 -5.53 8.74 2.46
N ALA A 104 -6.82 9.07 2.57
CA ALA A 104 -7.28 10.02 3.59
C ALA A 104 -7.07 9.47 5.02
N LEU A 105 -7.30 8.17 5.27
CA LEU A 105 -6.99 7.55 6.55
C LEU A 105 -5.48 7.52 6.82
N ARG A 106 -4.66 7.19 5.83
CA ARG A 106 -3.20 7.27 5.94
C ARG A 106 -2.77 8.67 6.37
N ASP A 107 -3.27 9.70 5.70
CA ASP A 107 -2.92 11.07 6.03
C ASP A 107 -3.45 11.50 7.41
N LEU A 108 -4.53 10.91 7.92
CA LEU A 108 -4.99 11.12 9.30
C LEU A 108 -4.17 10.33 10.34
N ALA A 109 -3.38 9.35 9.89
CA ALA A 109 -2.47 8.59 10.72
C ALA A 109 -1.06 9.18 10.83
N SER A 110 -0.78 10.25 10.09
CA SER A 110 0.48 11.00 10.16
C SER A 110 0.23 12.46 10.59
N PRO A 111 1.07 13.01 11.49
CA PRO A 111 2.12 12.34 12.27
C PRO A 111 1.58 11.29 13.28
N PRO A 112 2.41 10.33 13.73
CA PRO A 112 1.96 9.18 14.53
C PRO A 112 1.49 9.53 15.96
N ASP A 113 1.83 10.71 16.47
CA ASP A 113 1.43 11.20 17.79
C ASP A 113 0.04 11.86 17.80
N LEU A 114 -0.62 12.00 16.64
CA LEU A 114 -1.96 12.55 16.55
C LEU A 114 -3.00 11.64 17.22
N PRO A 115 -4.03 12.21 17.87
CA PRO A 115 -5.14 11.42 18.43
C PRO A 115 -5.90 10.58 17.40
N THR A 116 -5.80 10.94 16.12
CA THR A 116 -6.40 10.22 15.00
C THR A 116 -5.59 9.02 14.54
N ALA A 117 -4.31 8.89 14.94
CA ALA A 117 -3.40 7.94 14.33
C ALA A 117 -3.75 6.48 14.58
N VAL A 118 -3.85 6.08 15.85
CA VAL A 118 -4.26 4.71 16.20
C VAL A 118 -5.66 4.38 15.64
N PRO A 119 -6.70 5.24 15.79
CA PRO A 119 -8.00 4.98 15.17
C PRO A 119 -7.95 4.80 13.65
N ALA A 120 -7.15 5.60 12.94
CA ALA A 120 -7.01 5.51 11.49
C ALA A 120 -6.29 4.23 11.06
N VAL A 121 -5.23 3.82 11.76
CA VAL A 121 -4.55 2.53 11.54
C VAL A 121 -5.51 1.36 11.78
N GLN A 122 -6.32 1.41 12.83
CA GLN A 122 -7.32 0.38 13.10
C GLN A 122 -8.43 0.35 12.03
N ALA A 123 -8.85 1.50 11.52
CA ALA A 123 -9.82 1.57 10.43
C ALA A 123 -9.25 0.97 9.13
N LEU A 124 -7.99 1.28 8.80
CA LEU A 124 -7.25 0.69 7.68
C LEU A 124 -7.10 -0.82 7.83
N ALA A 125 -6.82 -1.33 9.03
CA ALA A 125 -6.56 -2.76 9.26
C ALA A 125 -7.74 -3.65 8.86
N ARG A 126 -8.97 -3.15 8.94
CA ARG A 126 -10.16 -3.85 8.45
C ARG A 126 -10.11 -4.11 6.94
N GLY A 127 -9.40 -3.28 6.19
CA GLY A 127 -9.21 -3.46 4.75
C GLY A 127 -8.45 -4.74 4.38
N LEU A 128 -7.68 -5.34 5.30
CA LEU A 128 -7.06 -6.66 5.12
C LEU A 128 -8.07 -7.82 5.15
N GLU A 129 -9.36 -7.55 5.40
CA GLU A 129 -10.44 -8.53 5.30
C GLU A 129 -11.19 -8.45 3.95
N ASP A 130 -10.80 -7.54 3.06
CA ASP A 130 -11.46 -7.36 1.75
C ASP A 130 -11.29 -8.60 0.84
N GLU A 131 -12.19 -8.81 -0.12
CA GLU A 131 -12.11 -9.91 -1.09
C GLU A 131 -11.07 -9.67 -2.19
N SER A 132 -10.74 -8.42 -2.51
CA SER A 132 -9.72 -8.07 -3.50
C SER A 132 -8.32 -8.24 -2.92
N ALA A 133 -7.50 -9.08 -3.54
CA ALA A 133 -6.09 -9.21 -3.17
C ALA A 133 -5.29 -7.92 -3.45
N LEU A 134 -5.70 -7.15 -4.48
CA LEU A 134 -5.10 -5.86 -4.79
C LEU A 134 -5.38 -4.85 -3.67
N PHE A 135 -6.62 -4.78 -3.18
CA PHE A 135 -6.98 -3.88 -2.09
C PHE A 135 -6.23 -4.21 -0.80
N ARG A 136 -6.15 -5.50 -0.43
CA ARG A 136 -5.40 -5.95 0.75
C ARG A 136 -3.90 -5.65 0.63
N HIS A 137 -3.33 -5.82 -0.55
CA HIS A 137 -1.94 -5.46 -0.84
C HIS A 137 -1.71 -3.97 -0.59
N GLU A 138 -2.57 -3.10 -1.12
CA GLU A 138 -2.42 -1.66 -0.92
C GLU A 138 -2.52 -1.26 0.56
N ILE A 139 -3.37 -1.92 1.35
CA ILE A 139 -3.44 -1.69 2.80
C ILE A 139 -2.11 -2.03 3.48
N ALA A 140 -1.49 -3.16 3.11
CA ALA A 140 -0.17 -3.53 3.64
C ALA A 140 0.92 -2.52 3.22
N PHE A 141 0.88 -2.04 1.97
CA PHE A 141 1.77 -1.00 1.46
C PHE A 141 1.63 0.30 2.26
N VAL A 142 0.39 0.76 2.48
CA VAL A 142 0.09 1.93 3.31
C VAL A 142 0.61 1.76 4.74
N PHE A 143 0.55 0.56 5.31
CA PHE A 143 1.15 0.30 6.62
C PHE A 143 2.68 0.37 6.63
N GLY A 144 3.33 -0.06 5.55
CA GLY A 144 4.77 0.15 5.37
C GLY A 144 5.12 1.64 5.35
N GLN A 145 4.37 2.45 4.61
CA GLN A 145 4.55 3.92 4.60
C GLN A 145 4.37 4.53 5.99
N LEU A 146 3.32 4.13 6.70
CA LEU A 146 3.03 4.66 8.03
C LEU A 146 4.07 4.26 9.08
N SER A 147 4.65 3.05 8.96
CA SER A 147 5.59 2.49 9.93
C SER A 147 5.11 2.66 11.38
N HIS A 148 3.80 2.46 11.61
CA HIS A 148 3.15 2.71 12.89
C HIS A 148 2.92 1.39 13.64
N PRO A 149 3.41 1.20 14.89
CA PRO A 149 3.36 -0.08 15.60
C PRO A 149 1.96 -0.72 15.75
N ALA A 150 0.91 0.10 15.80
CA ALA A 150 -0.48 -0.39 15.79
C ALA A 150 -0.87 -1.24 14.55
N SER A 151 -0.09 -1.24 13.46
CA SER A 151 -0.33 -2.09 12.28
C SER A 151 0.25 -3.51 12.43
N ILE A 152 1.20 -3.72 13.35
CA ILE A 152 1.94 -4.99 13.52
C ILE A 152 1.01 -6.21 13.66
N PRO A 153 -0.07 -6.18 14.46
CA PRO A 153 -0.96 -7.34 14.57
C PRO A 153 -1.61 -7.73 13.25
N ALA A 154 -2.02 -6.74 12.45
CA ALA A 154 -2.68 -6.97 11.17
C ALA A 154 -1.69 -7.46 10.10
N LEU A 155 -0.51 -6.86 10.03
CA LEU A 155 0.58 -7.30 9.15
C LEU A 155 1.05 -8.72 9.48
N THR A 156 1.22 -9.04 10.77
CA THR A 156 1.60 -10.37 11.24
C THR A 156 0.56 -11.41 10.85
N ALA A 157 -0.73 -11.08 10.99
CA ALA A 157 -1.82 -11.96 10.60
C ALA A 157 -1.82 -12.21 9.07
N ALA A 158 -1.63 -11.18 8.26
CA ALA A 158 -1.56 -11.29 6.80
C ALA A 158 -0.38 -12.16 6.35
N LEU A 159 0.84 -11.90 6.86
CA LEU A 159 2.03 -12.70 6.53
C LEU A 159 1.88 -14.17 6.96
N SER A 160 1.28 -14.41 8.13
CA SER A 160 1.10 -15.74 8.71
C SER A 160 0.00 -16.57 8.07
N ASN A 161 -0.90 -15.95 7.29
CA ASN A 161 -1.94 -16.67 6.59
C ASN A 161 -1.38 -17.34 5.32
N VAL A 162 -1.09 -18.63 5.37
CA VAL A 162 -0.50 -19.38 4.23
C VAL A 162 -1.44 -19.56 3.03
N GLU A 163 -2.74 -19.27 3.22
CA GLU A 163 -3.77 -19.26 2.18
C GLU A 163 -3.99 -17.86 1.58
N GLU A 164 -3.35 -16.83 2.14
CA GLU A 164 -3.36 -15.48 1.59
C GLU A 164 -2.55 -15.41 0.28
N ALA A 165 -2.94 -14.50 -0.60
CA ALA A 165 -2.25 -14.22 -1.84
C ALA A 165 -0.79 -13.80 -1.56
N SER A 166 0.15 -14.38 -2.31
CA SER A 166 1.58 -14.09 -2.14
C SER A 166 1.91 -12.60 -2.29
N MET A 167 1.12 -11.85 -3.07
CA MET A 167 1.24 -10.39 -3.17
C MET A 167 1.01 -9.65 -1.84
N VAL A 168 -0.06 -10.02 -1.12
CA VAL A 168 -0.37 -9.39 0.17
C VAL A 168 0.66 -9.80 1.22
N ARG A 169 1.11 -11.06 1.18
CA ARG A 169 2.07 -11.60 2.15
C ARG A 169 3.46 -10.97 2.00
N HIS A 170 3.95 -10.75 0.78
CA HIS A 170 5.24 -10.08 0.61
C HIS A 170 5.17 -8.63 1.08
N GLU A 171 4.09 -7.93 0.75
CA GLU A 171 3.91 -6.53 1.15
C GLU A 171 3.84 -6.41 2.67
N ALA A 172 3.16 -7.37 3.33
CA ALA A 172 3.12 -7.44 4.77
C ALA A 172 4.52 -7.71 5.39
N ALA A 173 5.35 -8.55 4.77
CA ALA A 173 6.71 -8.79 5.21
C ALA A 173 7.60 -7.55 5.05
N GLU A 174 7.50 -6.83 3.93
CA GLU A 174 8.25 -5.59 3.69
C GLU A 174 7.85 -4.49 4.67
N ALA A 175 6.55 -4.31 4.88
CA ALA A 175 6.03 -3.36 5.87
C ALA A 175 6.50 -3.68 7.30
N LEU A 176 6.57 -4.97 7.67
CA LEU A 176 7.16 -5.40 8.94
C LEU A 176 8.66 -5.11 9.03
N GLY A 177 9.39 -5.11 7.92
CA GLY A 177 10.82 -4.76 7.89
C GLY A 177 11.10 -3.37 8.45
N GLY A 178 10.29 -2.38 8.09
CA GLY A 178 10.37 -1.01 8.64
C GLY A 178 10.01 -0.90 10.12
N LEU A 179 9.45 -1.97 10.71
CA LEU A 179 9.08 -2.09 12.12
C LEU A 179 9.98 -3.08 12.87
N GLY A 180 11.16 -3.42 12.31
CA GLY A 180 12.01 -4.51 12.79
C GLY A 180 12.59 -4.36 14.20
N GLU A 181 12.53 -3.16 14.79
CA GLU A 181 12.92 -2.90 16.19
C GLU A 181 11.82 -3.27 17.19
N GLU A 182 10.57 -3.35 16.75
CA GLU A 182 9.43 -3.65 17.60
C GLU A 182 9.42 -5.12 18.03
N GLU A 183 8.94 -5.35 19.25
CA GLU A 183 8.99 -6.67 19.87
C GLU A 183 8.25 -7.73 19.03
N GLY A 184 8.93 -8.84 18.72
CA GLY A 184 8.35 -9.98 18.01
C GLY A 184 8.33 -9.87 16.48
N VAL A 185 8.62 -8.70 15.90
CA VAL A 185 8.63 -8.51 14.45
C VAL A 185 9.72 -9.34 13.77
N GLU A 186 10.96 -9.27 14.27
CA GLU A 186 12.08 -10.04 13.72
C GLU A 186 11.83 -11.56 13.82
N ALA A 187 11.28 -12.01 14.95
CA ALA A 187 10.94 -13.42 15.16
C ALA A 187 9.89 -13.90 14.14
N THR A 188 8.87 -13.07 13.88
CA THR A 188 7.84 -13.33 12.86
C THR A 188 8.46 -13.46 11.48
N LEU A 189 9.29 -12.50 11.05
CA LEU A 189 9.93 -12.52 9.73
C LEU A 189 10.80 -13.79 9.53
N ARG A 190 11.56 -14.20 10.56
CA ARG A 190 12.40 -15.41 10.51
C ARG A 190 11.60 -16.70 10.28
N MET A 191 10.33 -16.75 10.67
CA MET A 191 9.47 -17.93 10.45
C MET A 191 9.25 -18.22 8.96
N PHE A 192 9.33 -17.20 8.10
CA PHE A 192 8.98 -17.29 6.67
C PHE A 192 10.19 -17.27 5.73
N LEU A 193 11.42 -17.40 6.25
CA LEU A 193 12.64 -17.50 5.42
C LEU A 193 12.66 -18.70 4.47
N ASN A 194 11.87 -19.74 4.77
CA ASN A 194 11.71 -20.93 3.95
C ASN A 194 10.26 -21.09 3.43
N ASP A 195 9.51 -19.99 3.32
CA ASP A 195 8.15 -20.00 2.78
C ASP A 195 8.07 -20.67 1.40
N LYS A 196 6.92 -21.26 1.05
CA LYS A 196 6.72 -21.89 -0.28
C LYS A 196 6.84 -20.87 -1.41
N GLU A 197 6.36 -19.64 -1.19
CA GLU A 197 6.35 -18.57 -2.17
C GLU A 197 7.71 -17.87 -2.20
N GLN A 198 8.35 -17.84 -3.36
CA GLN A 198 9.68 -17.23 -3.51
C GLN A 198 9.68 -15.75 -3.11
N VAL A 199 8.68 -14.99 -3.55
CA VAL A 199 8.60 -13.57 -3.24
C VAL A 199 8.50 -13.31 -1.73
N VAL A 200 7.76 -14.15 -0.99
CA VAL A 200 7.65 -13.99 0.46
C VAL A 200 8.98 -14.26 1.15
N ARG A 201 9.71 -15.32 0.73
CA ARG A 201 11.06 -15.59 1.26
C ARG A 201 12.01 -14.43 1.03
N GLU A 202 12.04 -13.91 -0.20
CA GLU A 202 12.92 -12.82 -0.61
C GLU A 202 12.60 -11.54 0.15
N SER A 203 11.31 -11.18 0.28
CA SER A 203 10.89 -10.03 1.06
C SER A 203 11.22 -10.18 2.55
N CYS A 204 11.10 -11.37 3.15
CA CYS A 204 11.55 -11.59 4.53
C CYS A 204 13.07 -11.43 4.70
N ILE A 205 13.88 -11.84 3.71
CA ILE A 205 15.33 -11.62 3.74
C ILE A 205 15.63 -10.12 3.71
N VAL A 206 15.03 -9.38 2.77
CA VAL A 206 15.19 -7.93 2.67
C VAL A 206 14.74 -7.21 3.94
N ALA A 207 13.57 -7.59 4.47
CA ALA A 207 13.03 -7.01 5.70
C ALA A 207 13.93 -7.22 6.92
N LEU A 208 14.54 -8.41 7.06
CA LEU A 208 15.49 -8.69 8.14
C LEU A 208 16.80 -7.94 7.96
N ASP A 209 17.30 -7.83 6.73
CA ASP A 209 18.51 -7.07 6.42
C ASP A 209 18.32 -5.58 6.70
N MET A 210 17.15 -5.02 6.35
CA MET A 210 16.75 -3.67 6.72
C MET A 210 16.69 -3.49 8.24
N ALA A 211 16.05 -4.42 8.96
CA ALA A 211 15.97 -4.38 10.41
C ALA A 211 17.35 -4.48 11.10
N GLU A 212 18.27 -5.27 10.54
CA GLU A 212 19.66 -5.36 11.02
C GLU A 212 20.41 -4.05 10.76
N TYR A 213 20.26 -3.47 9.56
CA TYR A 213 20.87 -2.20 9.20
C TYR A 213 20.44 -1.06 10.14
N GLU A 214 19.14 -0.89 10.36
CA GLU A 214 18.62 0.17 11.25
C GLU A 214 19.15 0.01 12.69
N LYS A 215 19.21 -1.24 13.21
CA LYS A 215 19.79 -1.53 14.53
C LYS A 215 21.30 -1.30 14.61
N SER A 216 22.01 -1.44 13.49
CA SER A 216 23.47 -1.37 13.45
C SER A 216 24.01 0.05 13.63
N GLY A 217 23.19 1.07 13.38
CA GLY A 217 23.62 2.48 13.37
C GLY A 217 24.63 2.80 12.26
N GLN A 218 24.77 1.91 11.26
CA GLN A 218 25.61 2.17 10.09
C GLN A 218 25.02 3.32 9.27
N THR A 219 25.90 4.12 8.68
CA THR A 219 25.49 5.25 7.83
C THR A 219 25.25 4.82 6.38
N GLU A 220 25.86 3.71 5.95
CA GLU A 220 25.81 3.22 4.58
C GLU A 220 25.22 1.81 4.58
N TYR A 221 24.11 1.62 3.85
CA TYR A 221 23.43 0.31 3.72
C TYR A 221 24.26 -0.72 2.93
N ALA A 222 25.08 -0.24 1.99
CA ALA A 222 25.94 -1.09 1.17
C ALA A 222 27.33 -0.48 1.03
N LEU A 223 28.36 -1.33 1.08
CA LEU A 223 29.74 -0.91 0.84
C LEU A 223 29.92 -0.58 -0.65
N ILE A 224 30.39 0.64 -0.95
CA ILE A 224 30.89 0.97 -2.29
C ILE A 224 32.25 0.26 -2.45
N PRO A 225 32.42 -0.68 -3.39
CA PRO A 225 33.70 -1.35 -3.58
C PRO A 225 34.77 -0.32 -3.96
N GLU A 226 35.85 -0.23 -3.19
CA GLU A 226 36.99 0.61 -3.56
C GLU A 226 37.61 0.09 -4.85
N VAL A 227 37.69 0.95 -5.87
CA VAL A 227 38.41 0.65 -7.11
C VAL A 227 39.90 0.63 -6.75
N THR A 228 40.48 -0.56 -6.70
CA THR A 228 41.93 -0.70 -6.57
C THR A 228 42.58 -0.14 -7.83
N ALA A 229 43.39 0.90 -7.67
CA ALA A 229 44.11 1.59 -8.73
C ALA A 229 45.29 0.78 -9.29
#